data_AF-A0A3A4K6L4-F1
#
_entry.id   AF-A0A3A4K6L4-F1
#
_cell.length_a   1.000
_cell.length_b   1.000
_cell.length_c   1.000
_cell.angle_alpha   90.00
_cell.angle_beta   90.00
_cell.angle_gamma   90.00
#
_symmetry.space_group_name_H-M   'P 1'
#
loop_
_entity.id
_entity.type
_entity.pdbx_description
1 polymer ?
#
loop_
_entity_poly.entity_id
_entity_poly.type
_entity_poly.pdbx_seq_one_letter_code
_entity_poly.pdbx_strand_id
1 'polypeptide(L)'
;MTPSEGRRIVVDGDRVIRPRAGAFVHDLLDYFAEIEWCGAPRLLATTEDRETLTHISGYTDPPTLTDAALIAAARLVREFHDATAGHPLSGTDEVVCHNDLAPKNTVYRDDAHPIAFIDWDWAAPGRRIDDLAHMCWQFLNLGPTVTDTHEAGRQMGLICAAYGIAIEPPELIDRILWWQDRCVRGIESDAAQTTVGVPDWIRRASGWVVEARGVLAGAMWEYSHQ
;
A
#
# COMPACT_ATOMS: atom_id res chain seq x y z
N MET A 1 -24.39 24.46 -0.29
CA MET A 1 -23.42 23.44 0.14
C MET A 1 -22.06 23.89 -0.35
N THR A 2 -21.15 24.26 0.54
CA THR A 2 -19.80 24.67 0.13
C THR A 2 -19.02 23.44 -0.36
N PRO A 3 -18.14 23.56 -1.36
CA PRO A 3 -17.39 22.42 -1.92
C PRO A 3 -16.54 21.63 -0.90
N SER A 4 -16.32 22.17 0.30
CA SER A 4 -15.50 21.55 1.36
C SER A 4 -16.24 20.51 2.20
N GLU A 5 -17.56 20.52 2.27
CA GLU A 5 -18.32 19.55 3.10
C GLU A 5 -18.38 18.15 2.46
N GLY A 6 -18.34 18.07 1.12
CA GLY A 6 -18.43 16.82 0.36
C GLY A 6 -17.18 15.93 0.44
N ARG A 7 -16.03 16.45 0.91
CA ARG A 7 -14.78 15.67 1.09
C ARG A 7 -14.44 15.36 2.55
N ARG A 8 -15.27 15.79 3.49
CA ARG A 8 -14.96 15.68 4.92
C ARG A 8 -15.14 14.25 5.41
N ILE A 9 -14.05 13.66 5.90
CA ILE A 9 -14.06 12.42 6.69
C ILE A 9 -14.46 12.77 8.12
N VAL A 10 -15.38 11.98 8.69
CA VAL A 10 -15.85 12.12 10.08
C VAL A 10 -15.66 10.78 10.77
N VAL A 11 -14.94 10.77 11.89
CA VAL A 11 -14.88 9.61 12.79
C VAL A 11 -15.90 9.84 13.89
N ASP A 12 -16.85 8.91 14.02
CA ASP A 12 -17.93 8.93 15.01
C ASP A 12 -17.96 7.60 15.76
N GLY A 13 -17.30 7.55 16.92
CA GLY A 13 -17.17 6.35 17.72
C GLY A 13 -16.45 5.21 16.97
N ASP A 14 -17.19 4.14 16.70
CA ASP A 14 -16.73 2.95 15.98
C ASP A 14 -16.98 3.03 14.47
N ARG A 15 -17.23 4.22 13.93
CA ARG A 15 -17.57 4.45 12.52
C ARG A 15 -16.72 5.53 11.87
N VAL A 16 -16.48 5.37 10.58
CA VAL A 16 -15.89 6.37 9.70
C VAL A 16 -16.88 6.69 8.59
N ILE A 17 -17.28 7.96 8.48
CA ILE A 17 -18.17 8.46 7.43
C ILE A 17 -17.32 9.27 6.46
N ARG A 18 -17.23 8.81 5.20
CA ARG A 18 -16.38 9.38 4.15
C ARG A 18 -17.15 9.53 2.84
N PRO A 19 -16.62 10.24 1.84
CA PRO A 19 -17.20 10.25 0.50
C PRO A 19 -17.31 8.82 -0.04
N ARG A 20 -18.37 8.55 -0.79
CA ARG A 20 -18.66 7.21 -1.29
C ARG A 20 -17.56 6.75 -2.26
N ALA A 21 -16.99 5.57 -2.00
CA ALA A 21 -16.05 4.88 -2.88
C ALA A 21 -16.79 4.24 -4.08
N GLY A 22 -16.02 3.75 -5.05
CA GLY A 22 -16.56 3.06 -6.22
C GLY A 22 -17.18 1.70 -5.87
N ALA A 23 -18.11 1.23 -6.70
CA ALA A 23 -18.79 -0.05 -6.50
C ALA A 23 -17.84 -1.24 -6.33
N PHE A 24 -16.71 -1.24 -7.06
CA PHE A 24 -15.68 -2.27 -6.92
C PHE A 24 -15.12 -2.37 -5.49
N VAL A 25 -14.92 -1.23 -4.83
CA VAL A 25 -14.43 -1.20 -3.44
C VAL A 25 -15.48 -1.74 -2.50
N HIS A 26 -16.76 -1.42 -2.71
CA HIS A 26 -17.86 -1.99 -1.92
C HIS A 26 -17.93 -3.51 -2.07
N ASP A 27 -17.91 -4.01 -3.31
CA ASP A 27 -17.92 -5.46 -3.58
C ASP A 27 -16.72 -6.17 -2.92
N LEU A 28 -15.55 -5.53 -2.91
CA LEU A 28 -14.34 -6.05 -2.26
C LEU A 28 -14.46 -6.07 -0.72
N LEU A 29 -14.95 -4.98 -0.11
CA LEU A 29 -15.13 -4.93 1.34
C LEU A 29 -16.23 -5.88 1.82
N ASP A 30 -17.29 -6.05 1.03
CA ASP A 30 -18.34 -7.03 1.29
C ASP A 30 -17.78 -8.46 1.20
N TYR A 31 -16.95 -8.75 0.19
CA TYR A 31 -16.26 -10.05 0.08
C TYR A 31 -15.35 -10.33 1.28
N PHE A 32 -14.54 -9.35 1.71
CA PHE A 32 -13.72 -9.51 2.91
C PHE A 32 -14.55 -9.73 4.17
N ALA A 33 -15.70 -9.06 4.29
CA ALA A 33 -16.64 -9.26 5.38
C ALA A 33 -17.26 -10.67 5.36
N GLU A 34 -17.57 -11.21 4.18
CA GLU A 34 -18.13 -12.56 3.96
C GLU A 34 -17.16 -13.66 4.40
N ILE A 35 -15.87 -13.53 4.04
CA ILE A 35 -14.83 -14.48 4.45
C ILE A 35 -14.28 -14.23 5.85
N GLU A 36 -14.87 -13.28 6.58
CA GLU A 36 -14.48 -12.87 7.93
C GLU A 36 -13.00 -12.43 8.06
N TRP A 37 -12.41 -11.90 6.99
CA TRP A 37 -11.04 -11.36 7.03
C TRP A 37 -11.06 -9.97 7.68
N CYS A 38 -10.32 -9.82 8.80
CA CYS A 38 -10.34 -8.62 9.63
C CYS A 38 -9.30 -7.55 9.23
N GLY A 39 -8.57 -7.75 8.13
CA GLY A 39 -7.50 -6.85 7.67
C GLY A 39 -7.98 -5.61 6.90
N ALA A 40 -9.30 -5.37 6.83
CA ALA A 40 -9.91 -4.23 6.17
C ALA A 40 -11.14 -3.73 6.96
N PRO A 41 -11.56 -2.46 6.79
CA PRO A 41 -12.79 -1.96 7.38
C PRO A 41 -14.01 -2.64 6.71
N ARG A 42 -15.10 -2.81 7.46
CA ARG A 42 -16.37 -3.33 6.93
C ARG A 42 -17.26 -2.18 6.46
N LEU A 43 -17.89 -2.35 5.30
CA LEU A 43 -18.95 -1.46 4.84
C LEU A 43 -20.20 -1.66 5.71
N LEU A 44 -20.70 -0.57 6.30
CA LEU A 44 -21.87 -0.59 7.19
C LEU A 44 -23.12 -0.03 6.52
N ALA A 45 -22.95 1.05 5.73
CA ALA A 45 -24.05 1.70 5.02
C ALA A 45 -23.52 2.57 3.88
N THR A 46 -24.37 2.82 2.88
CA THR A 46 -24.11 3.75 1.78
C THR A 46 -25.28 4.70 1.60
N THR A 47 -25.00 5.97 1.28
CA THR A 47 -25.96 6.95 0.77
C THR A 47 -25.60 7.30 -0.68
N GLU A 48 -26.24 8.32 -1.27
CA GLU A 48 -25.92 8.79 -2.62
C GLU A 48 -24.47 9.27 -2.75
N ASP A 49 -23.98 9.99 -1.74
CA ASP A 49 -22.70 10.72 -1.74
C ASP A 49 -21.68 10.23 -0.71
N ARG A 50 -22.10 9.41 0.26
CA ARG A 50 -21.27 8.95 1.37
C ARG A 50 -21.37 7.45 1.61
N GLU A 51 -20.39 6.96 2.34
CA GLU A 51 -20.39 5.62 2.92
C GLU A 51 -20.03 5.71 4.40
N THR A 52 -20.45 4.68 5.15
CA THR A 52 -20.07 4.48 6.54
C THR A 52 -19.33 3.15 6.64
N LEU A 53 -18.11 3.19 7.16
CA LEU A 53 -17.26 2.04 7.40
C LEU A 53 -17.07 1.83 8.91
N THR A 54 -16.68 0.62 9.33
CA THR A 54 -16.18 0.42 10.69
C THR A 54 -14.87 1.18 10.89
N HIS A 55 -14.74 1.85 12.04
CA HIS A 55 -13.47 2.38 12.50
C HIS A 55 -12.63 1.25 13.12
N ILE A 56 -11.39 1.10 12.67
CA ILE A 56 -10.44 0.13 13.23
C ILE A 56 -9.60 0.85 14.28
N SER A 57 -9.69 0.41 15.53
CA SER A 57 -8.95 1.02 16.63
C SER A 57 -7.44 0.78 16.50
N GLY A 58 -6.67 1.86 16.55
CA GLY A 58 -5.21 1.87 16.42
C GLY A 58 -4.72 3.25 16.02
N TYR A 59 -3.50 3.33 15.53
CA TYR A 59 -2.92 4.55 14.95
C TYR A 59 -2.28 4.25 13.59
N THR A 60 -2.01 5.29 12.81
CA THR A 60 -1.34 5.18 11.50
C THR A 60 -0.02 5.96 11.51
N ASP A 61 0.81 5.73 10.49
CA ASP A 61 2.07 6.46 10.27
C ASP A 61 3.07 6.42 11.47
N PRO A 62 3.48 5.22 11.92
CA PRO A 62 4.51 5.09 12.94
C PRO A 62 5.82 5.77 12.49
N PRO A 63 6.55 6.44 13.40
CA PRO A 63 7.79 7.14 13.04
C PRO A 63 8.93 6.19 12.62
N THR A 64 8.87 4.93 13.05
CA THR A 64 9.86 3.90 12.70
C THR A 64 9.16 2.55 12.55
N LEU A 65 9.55 1.79 11.53
CA LEU A 65 9.11 0.42 11.33
C LEU A 65 10.25 -0.55 11.62
N THR A 66 9.97 -1.55 12.44
CA THR A 66 10.91 -2.65 12.71
C THR A 66 10.76 -3.74 11.65
N ASP A 67 11.76 -4.61 11.54
CA ASP A 67 11.67 -5.83 10.73
C ASP A 67 10.42 -6.66 11.04
N ALA A 68 10.06 -6.79 12.32
CA ALA A 68 8.86 -7.53 12.73
C ALA A 68 7.58 -6.88 12.18
N ALA A 69 7.51 -5.55 12.17
CA ALA A 69 6.38 -4.82 11.59
C ALA A 69 6.33 -4.98 10.06
N LEU A 70 7.48 -4.91 9.37
CA LEU A 70 7.57 -5.14 7.92
C LEU A 70 7.14 -6.56 7.53
N ILE A 71 7.59 -7.57 8.29
CA ILE A 71 7.19 -8.96 8.10
C ILE A 71 5.68 -9.13 8.29
N ALA A 72 5.12 -8.55 9.35
CA ALA A 72 3.70 -8.64 9.64
C ALA A 72 2.86 -7.96 8.55
N ALA A 73 3.27 -6.78 8.07
CA ALA A 73 2.61 -6.10 6.97
C ALA A 73 2.66 -6.92 5.68
N ALA A 74 3.83 -7.50 5.33
CA ALA A 74 3.97 -8.32 4.13
C ALA A 74 3.10 -9.58 4.17
N ARG A 75 2.94 -10.19 5.35
CA ARG A 75 2.01 -11.31 5.56
C ARG A 75 0.55 -10.88 5.42
N LEU A 76 0.18 -9.72 5.97
CA LEU A 76 -1.16 -9.17 5.82
C LEU A 76 -1.49 -8.89 4.34
N VAL A 77 -0.51 -8.42 3.55
CA VAL A 77 -0.66 -8.29 2.09
C VAL A 77 -0.91 -9.64 1.43
N ARG A 78 -0.12 -10.65 1.81
CA ARG A 78 -0.29 -12.01 1.30
C ARG A 78 -1.68 -12.57 1.59
N GLU A 79 -2.23 -12.33 2.77
CA GLU A 79 -3.55 -12.84 3.17
C GLU A 79 -4.65 -12.38 2.20
N PHE A 80 -4.76 -11.08 1.91
CA PHE A 80 -5.80 -10.60 0.99
C PHE A 80 -5.51 -10.93 -0.47
N HIS A 81 -4.24 -10.98 -0.85
CA HIS A 81 -3.84 -11.48 -2.17
C HIS A 81 -4.23 -12.94 -2.37
N ASP A 82 -4.00 -13.81 -1.37
CA ASP A 82 -4.37 -15.22 -1.43
C ASP A 82 -5.89 -15.40 -1.38
N ALA A 83 -6.62 -14.57 -0.61
CA ALA A 83 -8.08 -14.59 -0.59
C ALA A 83 -8.70 -14.18 -1.93
N THR A 84 -8.12 -13.19 -2.62
CA THR A 84 -8.68 -12.68 -3.88
C THR A 84 -8.19 -13.42 -5.13
N ALA A 85 -7.20 -14.30 -5.00
CA ALA A 85 -6.65 -15.06 -6.11
C ALA A 85 -7.71 -15.98 -6.75
N GLY A 86 -7.99 -15.78 -8.04
CA GLY A 86 -9.00 -16.55 -8.77
C GLY A 86 -10.45 -16.19 -8.43
N HIS A 87 -10.67 -15.18 -7.58
CA HIS A 87 -11.99 -14.63 -7.33
C HIS A 87 -12.44 -13.78 -8.53
N PRO A 88 -13.75 -13.68 -8.87
CA PRO A 88 -14.20 -12.82 -9.97
C PRO A 88 -13.72 -11.37 -9.89
N LEU A 89 -13.50 -10.85 -8.67
CA LEU A 89 -12.96 -9.51 -8.45
C LEU A 89 -11.52 -9.33 -8.93
N SER A 90 -10.71 -10.40 -9.04
CA SER A 90 -9.35 -10.31 -9.62
C SER A 90 -9.36 -10.36 -11.15
N GLY A 91 -10.51 -10.53 -11.79
CA GLY A 91 -10.62 -10.58 -13.25
C GLY A 91 -9.69 -11.63 -13.87
N THR A 92 -8.84 -11.19 -14.79
CA THR A 92 -7.81 -12.03 -15.43
C THR A 92 -6.42 -11.89 -14.79
N ASP A 93 -6.29 -11.02 -13.79
CA ASP A 93 -5.04 -10.77 -13.09
C ASP A 93 -4.83 -11.76 -11.94
N GLU A 94 -3.64 -11.69 -11.32
CA GLU A 94 -3.23 -12.63 -10.28
C GLU A 94 -4.08 -12.50 -9.02
N VAL A 95 -4.38 -11.25 -8.61
CA VAL A 95 -5.04 -10.88 -7.35
C VAL A 95 -5.74 -9.53 -7.49
N VAL A 96 -6.46 -9.10 -6.45
CA VAL A 96 -6.81 -7.68 -6.28
C VAL A 96 -5.68 -7.02 -5.49
N CYS A 97 -5.03 -6.01 -6.06
CA CYS A 97 -4.04 -5.16 -5.41
C CYS A 97 -4.74 -4.00 -4.69
N HIS A 98 -4.15 -3.53 -3.60
CA HIS A 98 -4.55 -2.32 -2.89
C HIS A 98 -4.13 -1.04 -3.63
N ASN A 99 -2.97 -1.04 -4.30
CA ASN A 99 -2.41 0.06 -5.09
C ASN A 99 -2.09 1.36 -4.33
N ASP A 100 -2.17 1.37 -3.00
CA ASP A 100 -1.82 2.51 -2.15
C ASP A 100 -1.30 2.07 -0.77
N LEU A 101 -0.52 0.98 -0.76
CA LEU A 101 0.10 0.45 0.47
C LEU A 101 1.14 1.44 1.00
N ALA A 102 0.89 2.03 2.16
CA ALA A 102 1.79 2.92 2.86
C ALA A 102 1.57 2.86 4.39
N PRO A 103 2.55 3.27 5.23
CA PRO A 103 2.38 3.31 6.67
C PRO A 103 1.21 4.19 7.14
N LYS A 104 0.94 5.31 6.46
CA LYS A 104 -0.21 6.18 6.71
C LYS A 104 -1.59 5.52 6.41
N ASN A 105 -1.61 4.50 5.55
CA ASN A 105 -2.81 3.75 5.15
C ASN A 105 -2.87 2.37 5.84
N THR A 106 -2.05 2.16 6.87
CA THR A 106 -1.99 0.93 7.65
C THR A 106 -2.29 1.27 9.10
N VAL A 107 -3.23 0.53 9.71
CA VAL A 107 -3.55 0.67 11.13
C VAL A 107 -2.65 -0.25 11.94
N TYR A 108 -2.03 0.32 12.97
CA TYR A 108 -1.14 -0.35 13.90
C TYR A 108 -1.71 -0.34 15.32
N ARG A 109 -1.39 -1.39 16.09
CA ARG A 109 -1.53 -1.38 17.55
C ARG A 109 -0.39 -0.60 18.19
N ASP A 110 -0.53 -0.29 19.49
CA ASP A 110 0.44 0.47 20.30
C ASP A 110 1.90 -0.06 20.23
N ASP A 111 2.09 -1.35 19.92
CA ASP A 111 3.39 -2.01 19.76
C ASP A 111 3.95 -1.93 18.32
N ALA A 112 3.34 -1.10 17.46
CA ALA A 112 3.63 -0.99 16.03
C ALA A 112 3.37 -2.29 15.22
N HIS A 113 2.51 -3.20 15.71
CA HIS A 113 2.06 -4.34 14.94
C HIS A 113 0.95 -3.93 13.96
N PRO A 114 1.12 -4.10 12.63
CA PRO A 114 0.09 -3.78 11.64
C PRO A 114 -1.08 -4.78 11.74
N ILE A 115 -2.30 -4.28 11.68
CA ILE A 115 -3.52 -5.10 11.83
C ILE A 115 -4.53 -4.96 10.70
N ALA A 116 -4.50 -3.86 9.94
CA ALA A 116 -5.42 -3.65 8.83
C ALA A 116 -4.90 -2.60 7.84
N PHE A 117 -5.34 -2.70 6.60
CA PHE A 117 -5.20 -1.65 5.59
C PHE A 117 -6.51 -0.86 5.45
N ILE A 118 -6.37 0.43 5.21
CA ILE A 118 -7.46 1.38 4.94
C ILE A 118 -7.18 2.10 3.62
N ASP A 119 -8.14 2.89 3.14
CA ASP A 119 -8.03 3.63 1.87
C ASP A 119 -7.88 2.71 0.63
N TRP A 120 -8.80 1.76 0.51
CA TRP A 120 -8.95 0.85 -0.62
C TRP A 120 -9.46 1.51 -1.92
N ASP A 121 -9.53 2.84 -2.00
CA ASP A 121 -10.11 3.58 -3.13
C ASP A 121 -9.43 3.28 -4.47
N TRP A 122 -8.16 2.85 -4.43
CA TRP A 122 -7.37 2.50 -5.60
C TRP A 122 -7.31 1.00 -5.88
N ALA A 123 -8.03 0.20 -5.09
CA ALA A 123 -8.01 -1.25 -5.23
C ALA A 123 -8.48 -1.67 -6.64
N ALA A 124 -7.74 -2.58 -7.26
CA ALA A 124 -8.03 -3.07 -8.60
C ALA A 124 -7.34 -4.41 -8.85
N PRO A 125 -7.82 -5.21 -9.83
CA PRO A 125 -7.06 -6.34 -10.36
C PRO A 125 -5.61 -5.95 -10.70
N GLY A 126 -4.65 -6.80 -10.33
CA GLY A 126 -3.23 -6.54 -10.60
C GLY A 126 -2.31 -7.72 -10.30
N ARG A 127 -1.02 -7.52 -10.54
CA ARG A 127 0.01 -8.53 -10.24
C ARG A 127 0.49 -8.37 -8.82
N ARG A 128 0.82 -9.48 -8.15
CA ARG A 128 1.32 -9.47 -6.77
C ARG A 128 2.55 -8.57 -6.57
N ILE A 129 3.41 -8.49 -7.57
CA ILE A 129 4.61 -7.64 -7.56
C ILE A 129 4.29 -6.14 -7.52
N ASP A 130 3.11 -5.72 -7.99
CA ASP A 130 2.73 -4.30 -8.03
C ASP A 130 2.59 -3.74 -6.62
N ASP A 131 1.84 -4.43 -5.76
CA ASP A 131 1.69 -4.05 -4.37
C ASP A 131 2.99 -4.24 -3.57
N LEU A 132 3.77 -5.29 -3.84
CA LEU A 132 5.06 -5.49 -3.15
C LEU A 132 6.09 -4.41 -3.49
N ALA A 133 6.15 -3.97 -4.75
CA ALA A 133 6.99 -2.86 -5.16
C ALA A 133 6.54 -1.55 -4.50
N HIS A 134 5.23 -1.27 -4.49
CA HIS A 134 4.70 -0.07 -3.84
C HIS A 134 4.98 -0.09 -2.33
N MET A 135 4.76 -1.22 -1.67
CA MET A 135 5.07 -1.44 -0.26
C MET A 135 6.56 -1.19 0.03
N CYS A 136 7.48 -1.78 -0.75
CA CYS A 136 8.92 -1.55 -0.57
C CYS A 136 9.28 -0.07 -0.69
N TRP A 137 8.72 0.64 -1.67
CA TRP A 137 8.96 2.07 -1.84
C TRP A 137 8.47 2.88 -0.63
N GLN A 138 7.22 2.68 -0.22
CA GLN A 138 6.57 3.50 0.79
C GLN A 138 7.02 3.16 2.22
N PHE A 139 7.10 1.88 2.58
CA PHE A 139 7.43 1.45 3.93
C PHE A 139 8.91 1.65 4.27
N LEU A 140 9.79 1.55 3.28
CA LEU A 140 11.24 1.78 3.46
C LEU A 140 11.64 3.21 3.12
N ASN A 141 10.68 4.06 2.71
CA ASN A 141 10.90 5.44 2.30
C ASN A 141 12.07 5.57 1.29
N LEU A 142 12.07 4.71 0.25
CA LEU A 142 13.15 4.63 -0.72
C LEU A 142 13.32 5.97 -1.45
N GLY A 143 14.42 6.65 -1.15
CA GLY A 143 14.72 7.98 -1.66
C GLY A 143 15.91 8.64 -0.94
N PRO A 144 16.19 9.92 -1.21
CA PRO A 144 17.41 10.61 -0.75
C PRO A 144 17.62 10.66 0.76
N THR A 145 16.59 10.39 1.56
CA THR A 145 16.65 10.38 3.02
C THR A 145 17.12 9.04 3.59
N VAL A 146 17.25 7.99 2.76
CA VAL A 146 17.81 6.70 3.19
C VAL A 146 19.29 6.88 3.50
N THR A 147 19.67 6.57 4.74
CA THR A 147 21.06 6.68 5.22
C THR A 147 21.85 5.38 5.08
N ASP A 148 21.16 4.23 5.00
CA ASP A 148 21.75 2.91 4.83
C ASP A 148 21.06 2.16 3.68
N THR A 149 21.66 2.21 2.49
CA THR A 149 21.14 1.57 1.28
C THR A 149 21.24 0.05 1.35
N HIS A 150 22.25 -0.51 2.03
CA HIS A 150 22.39 -1.97 2.15
C HIS A 150 21.27 -2.52 3.03
N GLU A 151 21.00 -1.85 4.16
CA GLU A 151 19.88 -2.21 5.04
C GLU A 151 18.53 -2.10 4.33
N ALA A 152 18.30 -1.04 3.53
CA ALA A 152 17.08 -0.92 2.73
C ALA A 152 16.92 -2.10 1.75
N GLY A 153 18.01 -2.53 1.09
CA GLY A 153 17.99 -3.70 0.20
C GLY A 153 17.75 -5.02 0.95
N ARG A 154 18.32 -5.18 2.16
CA ARG A 154 18.05 -6.32 3.04
C ARG A 154 16.57 -6.36 3.43
N GLN A 155 15.99 -5.21 3.78
CA GLN A 155 14.57 -5.09 4.14
C GLN A 155 13.63 -5.36 2.95
N MET A 156 14.03 -5.02 1.71
CA MET A 156 13.31 -5.46 0.51
C MET A 156 13.28 -7.00 0.41
N GLY A 157 14.42 -7.66 0.62
CA GLY A 157 14.50 -9.12 0.67
C GLY A 157 13.64 -9.72 1.77
N LEU A 158 13.65 -9.11 2.96
CA LEU A 158 12.82 -9.48 4.11
C LEU A 158 11.32 -9.45 3.77
N ILE A 159 10.84 -8.36 3.14
CA ILE A 159 9.45 -8.20 2.72
C ILE A 159 9.06 -9.29 1.72
N CYS A 160 9.86 -9.51 0.68
CA CYS A 160 9.58 -10.53 -0.33
C CYS A 160 9.55 -11.95 0.27
N ALA A 161 10.50 -12.27 1.15
CA ALA A 161 10.54 -13.57 1.83
C ALA A 161 9.35 -13.77 2.78
N ALA A 162 8.96 -12.72 3.53
CA ALA A 162 7.82 -12.76 4.43
C ALA A 162 6.49 -12.95 3.68
N TYR A 163 6.36 -12.30 2.52
CA TYR A 163 5.25 -12.54 1.60
C TYR A 163 5.28 -13.96 1.02
N GLY A 164 6.47 -14.48 0.73
CA GLY A 164 6.69 -15.87 0.30
C GLY A 164 6.58 -16.07 -1.21
N ILE A 165 7.06 -15.10 -1.99
CA ILE A 165 7.23 -15.22 -3.44
C ILE A 165 8.70 -14.97 -3.80
N ALA A 166 9.22 -15.74 -4.75
CA ALA A 166 10.53 -15.46 -5.33
C ALA A 166 10.38 -14.35 -6.37
N ILE A 167 11.08 -13.23 -6.15
CA ILE A 167 11.17 -12.12 -7.10
C ILE A 167 12.65 -11.83 -7.31
N GLU A 168 13.05 -11.74 -8.58
CA GLU A 168 14.40 -11.33 -8.92
C GLU A 168 14.59 -9.85 -8.56
N PRO A 169 15.66 -9.47 -7.85
CA PRO A 169 15.85 -8.09 -7.40
C PRO A 169 15.76 -7.04 -8.52
N PRO A 170 16.29 -7.27 -9.74
CA PRO A 170 16.10 -6.33 -10.85
C PRO A 170 14.63 -6.11 -11.22
N GLU A 171 13.80 -7.17 -11.20
CA GLU A 171 12.38 -7.07 -11.54
C GLU A 171 11.63 -6.20 -10.51
N LEU A 172 11.91 -6.38 -9.21
CA LEU A 172 11.31 -5.57 -8.16
C LEU A 172 11.71 -4.10 -8.27
N ILE A 173 13.00 -3.82 -8.51
CA ILE A 173 13.51 -2.45 -8.65
C ILE A 173 12.93 -1.77 -9.89
N ASP A 174 12.84 -2.48 -11.02
CA ASP A 174 12.19 -1.98 -12.24
C ASP A 174 10.71 -1.64 -11.96
N ARG A 175 10.02 -2.48 -11.17
CA ARG A 175 8.62 -2.21 -10.79
C ARG A 175 8.48 -1.01 -9.85
N ILE A 176 9.39 -0.83 -8.90
CA ILE A 176 9.43 0.37 -8.03
C ILE A 176 9.57 1.64 -8.88
N LEU A 177 10.50 1.65 -9.84
CA LEU A 177 10.71 2.78 -10.74
C LEU A 177 9.48 3.05 -11.61
N TRP A 178 8.83 2.00 -12.10
CA TRP A 178 7.57 2.13 -12.84
C TRP A 178 6.47 2.77 -12.00
N TRP A 179 6.34 2.41 -10.73
CA TRP A 179 5.39 3.03 -9.81
C TRP A 179 5.66 4.52 -9.60
N GLN A 180 6.92 4.88 -9.35
CA GLN A 180 7.31 6.29 -9.18
C GLN A 180 6.99 7.13 -10.41
N ASP A 181 7.30 6.61 -11.61
CA ASP A 181 6.97 7.26 -12.89
C ASP A 181 5.44 7.33 -13.13
N ARG A 182 4.69 6.27 -12.80
CA ARG A 182 3.22 6.25 -12.85
C ARG A 182 2.61 7.31 -11.92
N CYS A 183 3.07 7.41 -10.68
CA CYS A 183 2.57 8.40 -9.72
C CYS A 183 2.84 9.83 -10.19
N VAL A 184 4.03 10.12 -10.72
CA VAL A 184 4.35 11.42 -11.31
C VAL A 184 3.39 11.76 -12.45
N ARG A 185 3.22 10.85 -13.43
CA ARG A 185 2.30 11.07 -14.56
C ARG A 185 0.86 11.27 -14.10
N GLY A 186 0.40 10.49 -13.13
CA GLY A 186 -0.93 10.61 -12.55
C GLY A 186 -1.18 11.99 -11.97
N ILE A 187 -0.28 12.47 -11.11
CA ILE A 187 -0.36 13.79 -10.49
C ILE A 187 -0.30 14.91 -11.54
N GLU A 188 0.58 14.79 -12.53
CA GLU A 188 0.71 15.79 -13.60
C GLU A 188 -0.51 15.83 -14.53
N SER A 189 -1.19 14.70 -14.71
CA SER A 189 -2.40 14.61 -15.52
C SER A 189 -3.66 15.13 -14.82
N ASP A 190 -3.68 15.18 -13.49
CA ASP A 190 -4.79 15.70 -12.70
C ASP A 190 -4.45 17.08 -12.11
N ALA A 191 -4.79 18.13 -12.85
CA ALA A 191 -4.57 19.53 -12.47
C ALA A 191 -5.20 19.92 -11.11
N ALA A 192 -6.15 19.13 -10.57
CA ALA A 192 -6.74 19.35 -9.26
C ALA A 192 -5.95 18.68 -8.12
N GLN A 193 -5.05 17.74 -8.43
CA GLN A 193 -4.17 17.06 -7.48
C GLN A 193 -2.71 17.54 -7.54
N THR A 194 -2.36 18.41 -8.49
CA THR A 194 -1.04 19.05 -8.59
C THR A 194 -0.72 19.86 -7.33
N THR A 195 -0.13 19.18 -6.35
CA THR A 195 0.39 19.80 -5.14
C THR A 195 1.84 20.17 -5.40
N VAL A 196 2.18 21.45 -5.16
CA VAL A 196 3.52 21.99 -5.40
C VAL A 196 4.57 21.13 -4.66
N GLY A 197 5.53 20.58 -5.40
CA GLY A 197 6.68 19.85 -4.87
C GLY A 197 6.53 18.33 -4.69
N VAL A 198 5.31 17.77 -4.78
CA VAL A 198 5.13 16.30 -4.71
C VAL A 198 5.76 15.59 -5.91
N PRO A 199 5.54 16.02 -7.17
CA PRO A 199 6.23 15.42 -8.32
C PRO A 199 7.77 15.50 -8.20
N ASP A 200 8.30 16.60 -7.69
CA ASP A 200 9.74 16.78 -7.52
C ASP A 200 10.33 15.83 -6.48
N TRP A 201 9.62 15.56 -5.38
CA TRP A 201 10.05 14.56 -4.40
C TRP A 201 10.08 13.16 -5.02
N ILE A 202 9.05 12.76 -5.76
CA ILE A 202 9.02 11.44 -6.41
C ILE A 202 10.15 11.33 -7.45
N ARG A 203 10.41 12.38 -8.23
CA ARG A 203 11.52 12.41 -9.19
C ARG A 203 12.88 12.25 -8.48
N ARG A 204 13.09 12.89 -7.33
CA ARG A 204 14.31 12.68 -6.52
C ARG A 204 14.41 11.27 -5.95
N ALA A 205 13.30 10.71 -5.47
CA ALA A 205 13.24 9.31 -5.03
C ALA A 205 13.60 8.35 -6.17
N SER A 206 13.09 8.60 -7.37
CA SER A 206 13.40 7.81 -8.57
C SER A 206 14.86 7.90 -8.98
N GLY A 207 15.43 9.11 -9.02
CA GLY A 207 16.86 9.30 -9.26
C GLY A 207 17.72 8.53 -8.26
N TRP A 208 17.36 8.59 -6.98
CA TRP A 208 18.04 7.83 -5.93
C TRP A 208 17.93 6.31 -6.14
N VAL A 209 16.76 5.76 -6.47
CA VAL A 209 16.58 4.32 -6.72
C VAL A 209 17.43 3.86 -7.92
N VAL A 210 17.55 4.68 -8.97
CA VAL A 210 18.43 4.39 -10.11
C VAL A 210 19.89 4.28 -9.69
N GLU A 211 20.38 5.24 -8.90
CA GLU A 211 21.75 5.24 -8.39
C GLU A 211 22.01 4.08 -7.42
N ALA A 212 21.04 3.76 -6.57
CA ALA A 212 21.12 2.73 -5.53
C ALA A 212 20.90 1.30 -6.05
N ARG A 213 20.45 1.11 -7.31
CA ARG A 213 20.03 -0.18 -7.87
C ARG A 213 20.98 -1.34 -7.56
N GLY A 214 22.29 -1.14 -7.76
CA GLY A 214 23.28 -2.20 -7.57
C GLY A 214 23.38 -2.66 -6.12
N VAL A 215 23.36 -1.72 -5.17
CA VAL A 215 23.45 -2.02 -3.72
C VAL A 215 22.16 -2.66 -3.24
N LEU A 216 21.00 -2.13 -3.63
CA LEU A 216 19.69 -2.70 -3.29
C LEU A 216 19.57 -4.14 -3.79
N ALA A 217 19.91 -4.38 -5.06
CA ALA A 217 19.86 -5.71 -5.65
C ALA A 217 20.81 -6.70 -4.97
N GLY A 218 22.04 -6.27 -4.67
CA GLY A 218 23.03 -7.10 -3.98
C GLY A 218 22.57 -7.52 -2.59
N ALA A 219 22.12 -6.57 -1.77
CA ALA A 219 21.67 -6.86 -0.41
C ALA A 219 20.39 -7.73 -0.38
N MET A 220 19.46 -7.50 -1.30
CA MET A 220 18.26 -8.34 -1.45
C MET A 220 18.61 -9.77 -1.84
N TRP A 221 19.56 -9.94 -2.77
CA TRP A 221 20.06 -11.25 -3.18
C TRP A 221 20.75 -11.98 -2.02
N GLU A 222 21.64 -11.29 -1.30
CA GLU A 222 22.34 -11.81 -0.11
C GLU A 222 21.35 -12.32 0.92
N TYR A 223 20.30 -11.55 1.25
CA TYR A 223 19.26 -11.97 2.19
C TYR A 223 18.54 -13.26 1.75
N SER A 224 18.25 -13.37 0.45
CA SER A 224 17.47 -14.50 -0.09
C SER A 224 18.26 -15.82 -0.16
N HIS A 225 19.58 -15.78 0.08
CA HIS A 225 20.50 -16.92 -0.04
C HIS A 225 21.24 -17.25 1.28
N GLN A 226 20.69 -16.82 2.41
CA GLN A 226 21.18 -17.16 3.76
C GLN A 226 20.69 -18.52 4.26
#